data_AF-N2AK00-F1
#
_entry.id   AF-N2AK00-F1
#
_cell.length_a   1.000
_cell.length_b   1.000
_cell.length_c   1.000
_cell.angle_alpha   90.00
_cell.angle_beta   90.00
_cell.angle_gamma   90.00
#
_symmetry.space_group_name_H-M   'P 1'
#
loop_
_entity.id
_entity.type
_entity.pdbx_description
1 polymer ?
#
loop_
_entity_poly.entity_id
_entity_poly.type
_entity_poly.pdbx_seq_one_letter_code
_entity_poly.pdbx_strand_id
1 'polypeptide(L)'
;MYFELLFIISAGISLFHSEFLKKKTADGRKTYMAVIIFSPVFFILFSKRLFMIQEMLLGCVFAYFVMAGRYLHQPGFFRFISKYMGYGVKAGLAMLLYMLLMKQYTPLEDGMGREHAMLFFWSVTILWLLAGNIRKWIAEHAKHFHLGIFAAVTPVWGFYLIEKVYNPNFVNMDVKYIAGNIIWLACLFAVLYCLFAGKRIMIKMFASVCILFGLGNYYVNCFRSSPVMPSDLLAAGTALQVAGGYVFQVQESVMEGVLCWYAGIVLLYCLPEKRIFVKRWQIQAAVTSLVIGICAGYLYGADIEGEYELDLRYDNQWNINAVYQEKGSVLGFTVLSKNLQGSKPDGYSTGRAQEILSGHRRQKDETAVTPTIIAIMDESFSDFRSVGDFQCSEEYLERWHAVDDPVILCIFGDHLPNVSAWIEDMAGKREDMFTLEEKQKMYAVPYMIWANYDTPYESREMDTSANYLGAMLLAYAGIQGTDYTDFLLEMGKEVPVYNAFGYQTPDGNWHSFDEETEVSDWIRDYRIVQYYEMFDDKK
;
A
#
# COMPACT_ATOMS: atom_id res chain seq x y z
N MET A 1 -21.91 -16.78 -27.77
CA MET A 1 -20.46 -16.47 -27.69
C MET A 1 -19.54 -17.60 -28.15
N TYR A 2 -19.77 -18.88 -27.78
CA TYR A 2 -18.97 -20.02 -28.28
C TYR A 2 -19.03 -20.21 -29.81
N PHE A 3 -20.14 -19.83 -30.46
CA PHE A 3 -20.31 -19.94 -31.91
C PHE A 3 -19.53 -18.90 -32.71
N GLU A 4 -19.32 -17.70 -32.18
CA GLU A 4 -18.59 -16.62 -32.87
C GLU A 4 -17.07 -16.83 -32.80
N LEU A 5 -16.57 -17.38 -31.69
CA LEU A 5 -15.19 -17.84 -31.60
C LEU A 5 -14.94 -19.03 -32.56
N LEU A 6 -15.87 -19.98 -32.61
CA LEU A 6 -15.83 -21.09 -33.59
C LEU A 6 -15.99 -20.59 -35.04
N PHE A 7 -16.74 -19.52 -35.29
CA PHE A 7 -16.89 -18.92 -36.62
C PHE A 7 -15.65 -18.12 -37.03
N ILE A 8 -14.99 -17.40 -36.12
CA ILE A 8 -13.69 -16.74 -36.37
C ILE A 8 -12.60 -17.79 -36.59
N ILE A 9 -12.62 -18.89 -35.83
CA ILE A 9 -11.73 -20.04 -36.00
C ILE A 9 -12.03 -20.74 -37.35
N SER A 10 -13.30 -20.93 -37.71
CA SER A 10 -13.72 -21.53 -38.99
C SER A 10 -13.44 -20.61 -40.18
N ALA A 11 -13.59 -19.29 -40.05
CA ALA A 11 -13.26 -18.31 -41.07
C ALA A 11 -11.75 -18.20 -41.25
N GLY A 12 -10.99 -18.31 -40.14
CA GLY A 12 -9.54 -18.50 -40.15
C GLY A 12 -9.13 -19.78 -40.88
N ILE A 13 -9.85 -20.89 -40.67
CA ILE A 13 -9.60 -22.17 -41.34
C ILE A 13 -10.05 -22.16 -42.83
N SER A 14 -11.13 -21.47 -43.18
CA SER A 14 -11.57 -21.30 -44.58
C SER A 14 -10.66 -20.38 -45.38
N LEU A 15 -10.04 -19.38 -44.74
CA LEU A 15 -8.92 -18.60 -45.33
C LEU A 15 -7.66 -19.45 -45.58
N PHE A 16 -7.59 -20.65 -45.00
CA PHE A 16 -6.49 -21.59 -45.13
C PHE A 16 -6.68 -22.63 -46.25
N HIS A 17 -7.85 -22.71 -46.90
CA HIS A 17 -8.02 -23.61 -48.05
C HIS A 17 -7.66 -22.94 -49.39
N SER A 18 -6.45 -23.31 -49.83
CA SER A 18 -5.98 -23.58 -51.20
C SER A 18 -5.55 -22.49 -52.19
N GLU A 19 -5.87 -21.20 -52.08
CA GLU A 19 -5.46 -20.22 -53.13
C GLU A 19 -4.81 -18.92 -52.63
N PHE A 20 -5.09 -18.46 -51.40
CA PHE A 20 -4.72 -17.11 -50.95
C PHE A 20 -3.25 -16.93 -50.51
N LEU A 21 -2.62 -17.98 -49.95
CA LEU A 21 -1.24 -17.92 -49.43
C LEU A 21 -0.14 -18.04 -50.50
N LYS A 22 -0.49 -18.42 -51.73
CA LYS A 22 0.48 -18.52 -52.84
C LYS A 22 0.92 -17.14 -53.38
N LYS A 23 0.20 -16.05 -53.08
CA LYS A 23 0.42 -14.72 -53.68
C LYS A 23 1.12 -13.66 -52.81
N LYS A 24 1.60 -13.97 -51.60
CA LYS A 24 2.32 -12.97 -50.78
C LYS A 24 3.82 -13.25 -50.59
N THR A 25 4.59 -12.15 -50.61
CA THR A 25 6.04 -12.08 -50.41
C THR A 25 6.46 -12.67 -49.07
N ALA A 26 7.71 -13.14 -48.98
CA ALA A 26 8.24 -13.92 -47.87
C ALA A 26 8.13 -13.22 -46.49
N ASP A 27 8.06 -11.89 -46.44
CA ASP A 27 7.91 -11.14 -45.19
C ASP A 27 6.47 -11.09 -44.66
N GLY A 28 5.47 -11.10 -45.53
CA GLY A 28 4.06 -11.18 -45.10
C GLY A 28 3.72 -12.50 -44.40
N ARG A 29 4.40 -13.59 -44.77
CA ARG A 29 4.26 -14.90 -44.10
C ARG A 29 4.85 -14.94 -42.69
N LYS A 30 5.91 -14.15 -42.43
CA LYS A 30 6.62 -14.13 -41.13
C LYS A 30 5.85 -13.35 -40.06
N THR A 31 5.20 -12.25 -40.44
CA THR A 31 4.40 -11.44 -39.50
C THR A 31 3.14 -12.18 -39.04
N TYR A 32 2.48 -12.91 -39.94
CA TYR A 32 1.31 -13.73 -39.59
C TYR A 32 1.69 -14.96 -38.75
N MET A 33 2.87 -15.58 -38.98
CA MET A 33 3.36 -16.65 -38.11
C MET A 33 3.73 -16.18 -36.70
N ALA A 34 4.20 -14.95 -36.53
CA ALA A 34 4.45 -14.39 -35.19
C ALA A 34 3.13 -14.21 -34.41
N VAL A 35 2.05 -13.74 -35.06
CA VAL A 35 0.71 -13.67 -34.46
C VAL A 35 0.17 -15.08 -34.14
N ILE A 36 0.47 -16.08 -34.98
CA ILE A 36 0.12 -17.49 -34.75
C ILE A 36 0.94 -18.13 -33.62
N ILE A 37 2.20 -17.76 -33.37
CA ILE A 37 2.97 -18.33 -32.25
C ILE A 37 2.46 -17.84 -30.90
N PHE A 38 1.85 -16.66 -30.86
CA PHE A 38 1.17 -16.14 -29.67
C PHE A 38 -0.30 -16.57 -29.55
N SER A 39 -0.91 -17.09 -30.62
CA SER A 39 -2.34 -17.41 -30.63
C SER A 39 -2.68 -18.80 -30.08
N PRO A 40 -1.83 -19.86 -30.23
CA PRO A 40 -2.08 -21.08 -29.47
C PRO A 40 -0.83 -21.90 -29.06
N VAL A 41 -0.29 -21.54 -27.88
CA VAL A 41 -0.11 -22.47 -26.72
C VAL A 41 -1.31 -23.44 -26.57
N PHE A 42 -2.46 -23.04 -27.10
CA PHE A 42 -3.70 -23.78 -27.35
C PHE A 42 -3.61 -24.93 -28.40
N PHE A 43 -2.53 -25.09 -29.20
CA PHE A 43 -2.32 -26.28 -30.05
C PHE A 43 -1.40 -27.33 -29.40
N ILE A 44 -0.62 -26.92 -28.39
CA ILE A 44 0.26 -27.81 -27.59
C ILE A 44 -0.58 -28.81 -26.76
N LEU A 45 -1.86 -28.51 -26.52
CA LEU A 45 -2.75 -29.39 -25.76
C LEU A 45 -3.53 -30.41 -26.62
N PHE A 46 -3.58 -30.32 -27.97
CA PHE A 46 -4.60 -31.07 -28.73
C PHE A 46 -4.25 -31.75 -30.07
N SER A 47 -2.98 -31.96 -30.45
CA SER A 47 -2.68 -32.94 -31.51
C SER A 47 -1.73 -34.03 -31.04
N LYS A 48 -2.31 -35.20 -30.77
CA LYS A 48 -1.69 -36.45 -30.31
C LYS A 48 -0.31 -36.68 -30.95
N ARG A 49 0.76 -36.72 -30.13
CA ARG A 49 1.88 -37.70 -30.21
C ARG A 49 2.95 -37.48 -29.11
N LEU A 50 2.94 -38.39 -28.15
CA LEU A 50 4.07 -39.08 -27.48
C LEU A 50 5.26 -38.34 -26.82
N PHE A 51 5.46 -37.03 -26.93
CA PHE A 51 6.75 -36.45 -26.50
C PHE A 51 6.87 -36.09 -25.01
N MET A 52 5.81 -35.57 -24.35
CA MET A 52 5.93 -35.06 -22.97
C MET A 52 5.90 -36.14 -21.87
N ILE A 53 5.20 -37.26 -22.07
CA ILE A 53 5.10 -38.32 -21.05
C ILE A 53 6.41 -39.12 -20.96
N GLN A 54 7.09 -39.35 -22.08
CA GLN A 54 8.39 -40.02 -22.07
C GLN A 54 9.46 -39.17 -21.38
N GLU A 55 9.47 -37.84 -21.56
CA GLU A 55 10.47 -36.96 -20.95
C GLU A 55 10.23 -36.72 -19.45
N MET A 56 8.96 -36.63 -19.02
CA MET A 56 8.62 -36.62 -17.58
C MET A 56 8.95 -37.95 -16.91
N LEU A 57 8.61 -39.09 -17.54
CA LEU A 57 8.96 -40.41 -17.04
C LEU A 57 10.48 -40.61 -17.04
N LEU A 58 11.22 -40.13 -18.05
CA LEU A 58 12.68 -40.12 -18.03
C LEU A 58 13.23 -39.24 -16.91
N GLY A 59 12.60 -38.10 -16.60
CA GLY A 59 12.97 -37.25 -15.48
C GLY A 59 12.77 -37.91 -14.12
N CYS A 60 11.66 -38.64 -13.93
CA CYS A 60 11.39 -39.42 -12.72
C CYS A 60 12.30 -40.66 -12.61
N VAL A 61 12.52 -41.36 -13.73
CA VAL A 61 13.47 -42.49 -13.83
C VAL A 61 14.90 -42.01 -13.59
N PHE A 62 15.26 -40.82 -14.06
CA PHE A 62 16.56 -40.20 -13.84
C PHE A 62 16.76 -39.78 -12.37
N ALA A 63 15.76 -39.20 -11.72
CA ALA A 63 15.80 -38.93 -10.28
C ALA A 63 15.98 -40.22 -9.47
N TYR A 64 15.31 -41.31 -9.87
CA TYR A 64 15.50 -42.65 -9.31
C TYR A 64 16.93 -43.19 -9.55
N PHE A 65 17.50 -43.06 -10.75
CA PHE A 65 18.86 -43.53 -11.07
C PHE A 65 19.99 -42.70 -10.43
N VAL A 66 19.75 -41.41 -10.19
CA VAL A 66 20.64 -40.52 -9.42
C VAL A 66 20.63 -40.93 -7.94
N MET A 67 19.45 -41.21 -7.36
CA MET A 67 19.33 -41.75 -6.00
C MET A 67 19.93 -43.17 -5.88
N ALA A 68 19.91 -43.96 -6.95
CA ALA A 68 20.46 -45.32 -6.99
C ALA A 68 21.96 -45.40 -7.37
N GLY A 69 22.63 -44.28 -7.65
CA GLY A 69 24.10 -44.20 -7.79
C GLY A 69 24.74 -44.91 -9.00
N ARG A 70 23.99 -45.26 -10.05
CA ARG A 70 24.47 -46.23 -11.08
C ARG A 70 25.12 -45.67 -12.37
N TYR A 71 25.35 -44.36 -12.53
CA TYR A 71 25.89 -43.82 -13.79
C TYR A 71 27.03 -42.77 -13.68
N LEU A 72 27.70 -42.66 -12.53
CA LEU A 72 28.71 -41.61 -12.25
C LEU A 72 29.99 -41.63 -13.13
N HIS A 73 30.20 -42.59 -14.03
CA HIS A 73 31.48 -42.78 -14.75
C HIS A 73 31.46 -42.59 -16.28
N GLN A 74 30.40 -42.04 -16.90
CA GLN A 74 30.35 -41.82 -18.36
C GLN A 74 30.73 -40.37 -18.77
N PRO A 75 31.69 -40.15 -19.70
CA PRO A 75 32.02 -38.81 -20.20
C PRO A 75 30.83 -38.21 -20.98
N GLY A 76 30.32 -37.06 -20.54
CA GLY A 76 29.10 -36.43 -21.10
C GLY A 76 27.86 -36.57 -20.23
N PHE A 77 27.86 -37.53 -19.27
CA PHE A 77 26.79 -37.70 -18.28
C PHE A 77 26.57 -36.42 -17.45
N PHE A 78 27.64 -35.72 -17.05
CA PHE A 78 27.55 -34.44 -16.33
C PHE A 78 26.83 -33.32 -17.11
N ARG A 79 27.00 -33.23 -18.45
CA ARG A 79 26.30 -32.25 -19.29
C ARG A 79 24.82 -32.61 -19.49
N PHE A 80 24.53 -33.90 -19.53
CA PHE A 80 23.16 -34.41 -19.54
C PHE A 80 22.48 -34.11 -18.20
N ILE A 81 23.08 -34.52 -17.06
CA ILE A 81 22.58 -34.25 -15.71
C ILE A 81 22.30 -32.77 -15.49
N SER A 82 23.25 -31.87 -15.80
CA SER A 82 23.07 -30.44 -15.52
C SER A 82 21.90 -29.84 -16.30
N LYS A 83 21.65 -30.31 -17.53
CA LYS A 83 20.51 -29.89 -18.35
C LYS A 83 19.18 -30.33 -17.73
N TYR A 84 19.05 -31.61 -17.35
CA TYR A 84 17.80 -32.15 -16.78
C TYR A 84 17.54 -31.70 -15.34
N MET A 85 18.60 -31.49 -14.55
CA MET A 85 18.51 -30.90 -13.21
C MET A 85 17.91 -29.50 -13.24
N GLY A 86 18.23 -28.70 -14.27
CA GLY A 86 17.63 -27.37 -14.47
C GLY A 86 16.12 -27.39 -14.74
N TYR A 87 15.61 -28.42 -15.44
CA TYR A 87 14.16 -28.60 -15.62
C TYR A 87 13.49 -29.07 -14.31
N GLY A 88 14.13 -29.99 -13.59
CA GLY A 88 13.64 -30.48 -12.29
C GLY A 88 13.48 -29.36 -11.25
N VAL A 89 14.46 -28.46 -11.14
CA VAL A 89 14.40 -27.31 -10.22
C VAL A 89 13.26 -26.36 -10.58
N LYS A 90 13.09 -26.03 -11.87
CA LYS A 90 11.97 -25.18 -12.33
C LYS A 90 10.61 -25.83 -12.07
N ALA A 91 10.48 -27.13 -12.32
CA ALA A 91 9.25 -27.87 -12.06
C ALA A 91 8.92 -27.90 -10.56
N GLY A 92 9.94 -28.12 -9.70
CA GLY A 92 9.78 -28.05 -8.24
C GLY A 92 9.32 -26.67 -7.76
N LEU A 93 9.93 -25.59 -8.27
CA LEU A 93 9.52 -24.21 -7.97
C LEU A 93 8.11 -23.90 -8.45
N ALA A 94 7.74 -24.33 -9.66
CA ALA A 94 6.38 -24.16 -10.18
C ALA A 94 5.36 -24.92 -9.32
N MET A 95 5.69 -26.12 -8.86
CA MET A 95 4.84 -26.91 -7.97
C MET A 95 4.66 -26.22 -6.61
N LEU A 96 5.73 -25.65 -6.04
CA LEU A 96 5.65 -24.87 -4.81
C LEU A 96 4.75 -23.63 -4.98
N LEU A 97 4.95 -22.86 -6.05
CA LEU A 97 4.12 -21.70 -6.37
C LEU A 97 2.66 -22.10 -6.56
N TYR A 98 2.38 -23.21 -7.25
CA TYR A 98 1.05 -23.76 -7.41
C TYR A 98 0.40 -24.07 -6.05
N MET A 99 1.12 -24.75 -5.14
CA MET A 99 0.61 -25.07 -3.81
C MET A 99 0.31 -23.84 -2.97
N LEU A 100 1.12 -22.78 -3.09
CA LEU A 100 0.91 -21.53 -2.37
C LEU A 100 -0.28 -20.72 -2.93
N LEU A 101 -0.44 -20.68 -4.25
CA LEU A 101 -1.44 -19.83 -4.92
C LEU A 101 -2.80 -20.52 -5.07
N MET A 102 -2.84 -21.72 -5.63
CA MET A 102 -4.10 -22.36 -6.05
C MET A 102 -4.86 -22.97 -4.88
N LYS A 103 -4.16 -23.38 -3.81
CA LYS A 103 -4.79 -23.91 -2.60
C LYS A 103 -5.60 -22.85 -1.85
N GLN A 104 -5.10 -21.61 -1.84
CA GLN A 104 -5.69 -20.48 -1.13
C GLN A 104 -6.65 -19.66 -2.00
N TYR A 105 -6.84 -20.06 -3.27
CA TYR A 105 -7.65 -19.31 -4.23
C TYR A 105 -9.15 -19.56 -4.05
N THR A 106 -9.89 -18.50 -3.78
CA THR A 106 -11.35 -18.51 -3.67
C THR A 106 -11.95 -17.68 -4.81
N PRO A 107 -12.47 -18.32 -5.87
CA PRO A 107 -13.05 -17.60 -7.01
C PRO A 107 -14.40 -16.96 -6.64
N LEU A 108 -14.71 -15.82 -7.28
CA LEU A 108 -16.05 -15.22 -7.25
C LEU A 108 -17.01 -16.03 -8.15
N GLU A 109 -18.31 -15.88 -7.94
CA GLU A 109 -19.36 -16.65 -8.63
C GLU A 109 -19.33 -16.44 -10.16
N ASP A 110 -19.16 -15.19 -10.60
CA ASP A 110 -19.03 -14.81 -12.03
C ASP A 110 -17.57 -14.58 -12.46
N GLY A 111 -16.62 -14.99 -11.63
CA GLY A 111 -15.19 -14.73 -11.79
C GLY A 111 -14.41 -15.79 -12.54
N MET A 112 -13.09 -15.62 -12.61
CA MET A 112 -12.15 -16.62 -13.13
C MET A 112 -12.22 -17.91 -12.29
N GLY A 113 -12.88 -18.94 -12.80
CA GLY A 113 -12.91 -20.23 -12.12
C GLY A 113 -11.50 -20.81 -11.87
N ARG A 114 -11.35 -21.57 -10.77
CA ARG A 114 -10.06 -22.20 -10.39
C ARG A 114 -9.42 -23.01 -11.53
N GLU A 115 -10.23 -23.70 -12.34
CA GLU A 115 -9.74 -24.46 -13.49
C GLU A 115 -9.06 -23.57 -14.54
N HIS A 116 -9.60 -22.39 -14.83
CA HIS A 116 -9.03 -21.43 -15.76
C HIS A 116 -7.68 -20.89 -15.24
N ALA A 117 -7.62 -20.52 -13.97
CA ALA A 117 -6.40 -20.08 -13.32
C ALA A 117 -5.30 -21.16 -13.36
N MET A 118 -5.68 -22.42 -13.11
CA MET A 118 -4.77 -23.58 -13.20
C MET A 118 -4.26 -23.80 -14.63
N LEU A 119 -5.15 -23.79 -15.62
CA LEU A 119 -4.78 -23.95 -17.02
C LEU A 119 -3.82 -22.85 -17.47
N PHE A 120 -4.07 -21.61 -17.08
CA PHE A 120 -3.18 -20.49 -17.37
C PHE A 120 -1.80 -20.70 -16.71
N PHE A 121 -1.77 -21.00 -15.41
CA PHE A 121 -0.53 -21.21 -14.67
C PHE A 121 0.35 -22.31 -15.28
N TRP A 122 -0.23 -23.47 -15.61
CA TRP A 122 0.52 -24.58 -16.19
C TRP A 122 0.97 -24.28 -17.63
N SER A 123 0.16 -23.55 -18.40
CA SER A 123 0.54 -23.08 -19.74
C SER A 123 1.77 -22.16 -19.69
N VAL A 124 1.79 -21.21 -18.76
CA VAL A 124 2.94 -20.32 -18.53
C VAL A 124 4.14 -21.11 -18.00
N THR A 125 3.93 -22.10 -17.13
CA THR A 125 5.00 -22.97 -16.63
C THR A 125 5.69 -23.73 -17.75
N ILE A 126 4.94 -24.27 -18.72
CA ILE A 126 5.49 -24.94 -19.90
C ILE A 126 6.38 -23.97 -20.71
N LEU A 127 5.92 -22.72 -20.92
CA LEU A 127 6.73 -21.70 -21.57
C LEU A 127 8.03 -21.43 -20.79
N TRP A 128 8.00 -21.43 -19.46
CA TRP A 128 9.18 -21.22 -18.63
C TRP A 128 10.20 -22.36 -18.72
N LEU A 129 9.73 -23.60 -18.78
CA LEU A 129 10.57 -24.77 -19.01
C LEU A 129 11.26 -24.64 -20.38
N LEU A 130 10.51 -24.26 -21.41
CA LEU A 130 11.00 -24.13 -22.80
C LEU A 130 11.69 -22.79 -23.11
N ALA A 131 11.74 -21.86 -22.16
CA ALA A 131 12.15 -20.47 -22.40
C ALA A 131 13.51 -20.32 -23.08
N GLY A 132 14.47 -21.21 -22.79
CA GLY A 132 15.79 -21.18 -23.42
C GLY A 132 15.74 -21.48 -24.93
N ASN A 133 14.91 -22.45 -25.34
CA ASN A 133 14.72 -22.80 -26.74
C ASN A 133 13.91 -21.72 -27.46
N ILE A 134 12.85 -21.24 -26.82
CA ILE A 134 12.03 -20.12 -27.33
C ILE A 134 12.90 -18.89 -27.56
N ARG A 135 13.78 -18.55 -26.62
CA ARG A 135 14.69 -17.41 -26.75
C ARG A 135 15.61 -17.50 -27.95
N LYS A 136 16.20 -18.68 -28.21
CA LYS A 136 17.03 -18.91 -29.39
C LYS A 136 16.22 -18.75 -30.67
N TRP A 137 15.03 -19.35 -30.70
CA TRP A 137 14.13 -19.26 -31.84
C TRP A 137 13.73 -17.80 -32.14
N ILE A 138 13.35 -17.01 -31.12
CA ILE A 138 13.01 -15.59 -31.26
C ILE A 138 14.21 -14.79 -31.76
N ALA A 139 15.41 -15.07 -31.26
CA ALA A 139 16.63 -14.39 -31.72
C ALA A 139 16.90 -14.59 -33.22
N GLU A 140 16.56 -15.77 -33.75
CA GLU A 140 16.77 -16.13 -35.15
C GLU A 140 15.64 -15.65 -36.08
N HIS A 141 14.38 -15.72 -35.62
CA HIS A 141 13.20 -15.56 -36.49
C HIS A 141 12.40 -14.28 -36.24
N ALA A 142 12.53 -13.69 -35.06
CA ALA A 142 11.74 -12.54 -34.60
C ALA A 142 12.65 -11.46 -33.99
N LYS A 143 13.67 -11.03 -34.74
CA LYS A 143 14.69 -10.04 -34.32
C LYS A 143 14.17 -8.70 -33.80
N HIS A 144 12.92 -8.34 -34.10
CA HIS A 144 12.26 -7.15 -33.59
C HIS A 144 11.72 -7.35 -32.17
N PHE A 145 11.47 -8.59 -31.76
CA PHE A 145 10.92 -8.93 -30.45
C PHE A 145 12.05 -9.17 -29.44
N HIS A 146 12.40 -8.12 -28.70
CA HIS A 146 13.54 -8.13 -27.79
C HIS A 146 13.25 -7.38 -26.48
N LEU A 147 14.12 -7.55 -25.49
CA LEU A 147 13.99 -6.97 -24.16
C LEU A 147 13.69 -5.46 -24.15
N GLY A 148 14.26 -4.67 -25.07
CA GLY A 148 14.05 -3.22 -25.13
C GLY A 148 12.61 -2.78 -25.41
N ILE A 149 11.80 -3.55 -26.14
CA ILE A 149 10.37 -3.24 -26.33
C ILE A 149 9.63 -3.46 -25.02
N PHE A 150 9.95 -4.55 -24.33
CA PHE A 150 9.33 -4.87 -23.06
C PHE A 150 9.71 -3.86 -21.97
N ALA A 151 10.93 -3.31 -22.01
CA ALA A 151 11.35 -2.23 -21.12
C ALA A 151 10.43 -1.00 -21.26
N ALA A 152 10.01 -0.63 -22.46
CA ALA A 152 9.12 0.52 -22.69
C ALA A 152 7.72 0.32 -22.10
N VAL A 153 7.21 -0.92 -22.09
CA VAL A 153 5.89 -1.27 -21.54
C VAL A 153 5.95 -1.56 -20.03
N THR A 154 7.15 -1.71 -19.45
CA THR A 154 7.33 -2.09 -18.05
C THR A 154 6.63 -1.15 -17.05
N PRO A 155 6.63 0.19 -17.21
CA PRO A 155 5.89 1.08 -16.30
C PRO A 155 4.37 0.86 -16.34
N VAL A 156 3.80 0.66 -17.54
CA VAL A 156 2.37 0.36 -17.73
C VAL A 156 2.01 -0.98 -17.10
N TRP A 157 2.88 -1.98 -17.28
CA TRP A 157 2.73 -3.27 -16.62
C TRP A 157 2.81 -3.15 -15.10
N GLY A 158 3.76 -2.38 -14.58
CA GLY A 158 3.89 -2.09 -13.15
C GLY A 158 2.64 -1.43 -12.56
N PHE A 159 2.07 -0.44 -13.26
CA PHE A 159 0.80 0.19 -12.88
C PHE A 159 -0.33 -0.84 -12.80
N TYR A 160 -0.51 -1.67 -13.83
CA TYR A 160 -1.50 -2.74 -13.82
C TYR A 160 -1.30 -3.69 -12.64
N LEU A 161 -0.07 -4.11 -12.35
CA LEU A 161 0.21 -5.04 -11.23
C LEU A 161 -0.14 -4.44 -9.86
N ILE A 162 -0.03 -3.13 -9.69
CA ILE A 162 -0.41 -2.44 -8.45
C ILE A 162 -1.93 -2.34 -8.37
N GLU A 163 -2.54 -1.67 -9.35
CA GLU A 163 -3.95 -1.28 -9.29
C GLU A 163 -4.88 -2.47 -9.47
N LYS A 164 -4.55 -3.44 -10.33
CA LYS A 164 -5.42 -4.61 -10.54
C LYS A 164 -5.59 -5.44 -9.27
N VAL A 165 -4.56 -5.51 -8.43
CA VAL A 165 -4.57 -6.30 -7.19
C VAL A 165 -5.35 -5.59 -6.09
N TYR A 166 -5.12 -4.28 -5.95
CA TYR A 166 -5.62 -3.50 -4.82
C TYR A 166 -6.94 -2.77 -5.10
N ASN A 167 -7.08 -2.17 -6.28
CA ASN A 167 -8.06 -1.14 -6.55
C ASN A 167 -9.33 -1.70 -7.22
N PRO A 168 -10.46 -1.79 -6.52
CA PRO A 168 -11.72 -2.26 -7.11
C PRO A 168 -12.24 -1.32 -8.21
N ASN A 169 -11.88 -0.03 -8.15
CA ASN A 169 -12.26 0.99 -9.13
C ASN A 169 -11.28 1.12 -10.31
N PHE A 170 -10.28 0.23 -10.42
CA PHE A 170 -9.25 0.28 -11.46
C PHE A 170 -9.78 0.54 -12.88
N VAL A 171 -10.91 -0.08 -13.24
CA VAL A 171 -11.51 0.05 -14.59
C VAL A 171 -12.13 1.43 -14.83
N ASN A 172 -12.54 2.11 -13.76
CA ASN A 172 -13.27 3.39 -13.82
C ASN A 172 -12.40 4.59 -13.43
N MET A 173 -11.08 4.39 -13.23
CA MET A 173 -10.17 5.48 -12.92
C MET A 173 -10.09 6.51 -14.06
N ASP A 174 -10.01 7.79 -13.72
CA ASP A 174 -9.82 8.85 -14.70
C ASP A 174 -8.46 8.72 -15.42
N VAL A 175 -8.45 9.01 -16.72
CA VAL A 175 -7.26 8.94 -17.57
C VAL A 175 -6.14 9.85 -17.06
N LYS A 176 -6.46 11.01 -16.48
CA LYS A 176 -5.50 11.93 -15.84
C LYS A 176 -4.68 11.20 -14.78
N TYR A 177 -5.36 10.51 -13.87
CA TYR A 177 -4.72 9.79 -12.76
C TYR A 177 -3.94 8.56 -13.23
N ILE A 178 -4.49 7.79 -14.18
CA ILE A 178 -3.79 6.67 -14.80
C ILE A 178 -2.47 7.15 -15.44
N ALA A 179 -2.53 8.21 -16.25
CA ALA A 179 -1.37 8.78 -16.92
C ALA A 179 -0.32 9.26 -15.91
N GLY A 180 -0.74 9.95 -14.85
CA GLY A 180 0.16 10.44 -13.80
C GLY A 180 0.92 9.32 -13.09
N ASN A 181 0.22 8.26 -12.67
CA ASN A 181 0.86 7.10 -12.03
C ASN A 181 1.86 6.42 -12.99
N ILE A 182 1.48 6.24 -14.27
CA ILE A 182 2.36 5.62 -15.28
C ILE A 182 3.59 6.49 -15.57
N ILE A 183 3.44 7.81 -15.69
CA ILE A 183 4.54 8.75 -15.91
C ILE A 183 5.51 8.71 -14.72
N TRP A 184 4.98 8.74 -13.50
CA TRP A 184 5.79 8.64 -12.29
C TRP A 184 6.60 7.33 -12.25
N LEU A 185 5.92 6.20 -12.46
CA LEU A 185 6.56 4.88 -12.56
C LEU A 185 7.57 4.81 -13.71
N ALA A 186 7.31 5.49 -14.83
CA ALA A 186 8.21 5.53 -15.99
C ALA A 186 9.49 6.32 -15.68
N CYS A 187 9.39 7.46 -15.01
CA CYS A 187 10.54 8.23 -14.54
C CYS A 187 11.38 7.43 -13.54
N LEU A 188 10.72 6.81 -12.54
CA LEU A 188 11.40 5.96 -11.56
C LEU A 188 12.09 4.77 -12.23
N PHE A 189 11.38 4.06 -13.11
CA PHE A 189 11.93 2.94 -13.86
C PHE A 189 13.08 3.37 -14.77
N ALA A 190 13.00 4.52 -15.45
CA ALA A 190 14.04 5.01 -16.35
C ALA A 190 15.36 5.28 -15.60
N VAL A 191 15.29 5.93 -14.43
CA VAL A 191 16.47 6.16 -13.56
C VAL A 191 17.10 4.82 -13.18
N LEU A 192 16.33 3.90 -12.62
CA LEU A 192 16.81 2.58 -12.19
C LEU A 192 17.35 1.76 -13.36
N TYR A 193 16.63 1.74 -14.49
CA TYR A 193 17.02 1.02 -15.69
C TYR A 193 18.32 1.55 -16.27
N CYS A 194 18.57 2.85 -16.22
CA CYS A 194 19.81 3.46 -16.69
C CYS A 194 20.99 3.13 -15.76
N LEU A 195 20.81 3.22 -14.45
CA LEU A 195 21.86 2.98 -13.43
C LEU A 195 22.31 1.51 -13.36
N PHE A 196 21.40 0.55 -13.57
CA PHE A 196 21.74 -0.87 -13.42
C PHE A 196 22.21 -1.51 -14.72
N ALA A 197 23.32 -2.25 -14.66
CA ALA A 197 23.87 -2.96 -15.82
C ALA A 197 22.98 -4.13 -16.29
N GLY A 198 22.40 -4.87 -15.33
CA GLY A 198 21.57 -6.04 -15.59
C GLY A 198 20.14 -5.70 -16.00
N LYS A 199 19.90 -5.32 -17.25
CA LYS A 199 18.59 -4.84 -17.74
C LYS A 199 17.43 -5.82 -17.50
N ARG A 200 17.64 -7.11 -17.77
CA ARG A 200 16.60 -8.14 -17.52
C ARG A 200 16.32 -8.27 -16.01
N ILE A 201 17.36 -8.21 -15.18
CA ILE A 201 17.21 -8.32 -13.72
C ILE A 201 16.44 -7.10 -13.21
N MET A 202 16.79 -5.90 -13.67
CA MET A 202 16.10 -4.67 -13.28
C MET A 202 14.60 -4.70 -13.62
N ILE A 203 14.21 -5.09 -14.84
CA ILE A 203 12.79 -5.21 -15.19
C ILE A 203 12.06 -6.18 -14.26
N LYS A 204 12.66 -7.35 -13.98
CA LYS A 204 12.06 -8.33 -13.06
C LYS A 204 11.91 -7.77 -11.64
N MET A 205 12.95 -7.10 -11.12
CA MET A 205 12.90 -6.50 -9.79
C MET A 205 11.84 -5.41 -9.71
N PHE A 206 11.81 -4.50 -10.67
CA PHE A 206 10.82 -3.42 -10.73
C PHE A 206 9.39 -3.96 -10.73
N ALA A 207 9.07 -4.88 -11.65
CA ALA A 207 7.74 -5.50 -11.69
C ALA A 207 7.41 -6.29 -10.41
N SER A 208 8.41 -6.90 -9.77
CA SER A 208 8.22 -7.61 -8.49
C SER A 208 7.95 -6.64 -7.33
N VAL A 209 8.60 -5.47 -7.30
CA VAL A 209 8.30 -4.43 -6.33
C VAL A 209 6.89 -3.87 -6.55
N CYS A 210 6.47 -3.64 -7.80
CA CYS A 210 5.11 -3.21 -8.11
C CYS A 210 4.04 -4.21 -7.62
N ILE A 211 4.18 -5.50 -7.91
CA ILE A 211 3.20 -6.49 -7.42
C ILE A 211 3.24 -6.61 -5.90
N LEU A 212 4.42 -6.53 -5.26
CA LEU A 212 4.52 -6.56 -3.80
C LEU A 212 3.85 -5.33 -3.17
N PHE A 213 3.95 -4.16 -3.80
CA PHE A 213 3.26 -2.96 -3.36
C PHE A 213 1.75 -3.10 -3.50
N GLY A 214 1.25 -3.62 -4.64
CA GLY A 214 -0.17 -3.93 -4.82
C GLY A 214 -0.71 -4.96 -3.82
N LEU A 215 0.05 -6.04 -3.57
CA LEU A 215 -0.27 -7.04 -2.54
C LEU A 215 -0.27 -6.44 -1.14
N GLY A 216 0.71 -5.58 -0.83
CA GLY A 216 0.76 -4.84 0.42
C GLY A 216 -0.48 -3.99 0.61
N ASN A 217 -0.83 -3.16 -0.38
CA ASN A 217 -2.03 -2.34 -0.33
C ASN A 217 -3.29 -3.17 -0.13
N TYR A 218 -3.43 -4.29 -0.86
CA TYR A 218 -4.58 -5.18 -0.73
C TYR A 218 -4.71 -5.77 0.67
N TYR A 219 -3.66 -6.44 1.18
CA TYR A 219 -3.77 -7.12 2.47
C TYR A 219 -3.82 -6.17 3.65
N VAL A 220 -3.05 -5.07 3.63
CA VAL A 220 -3.15 -4.04 4.68
C VAL A 220 -4.54 -3.42 4.69
N ASN A 221 -5.14 -3.17 3.52
CA ASN A 221 -6.52 -2.72 3.43
C ASN A 221 -7.51 -3.73 4.02
N CYS A 222 -7.34 -5.04 3.77
CA CYS A 222 -8.18 -6.05 4.41
C CYS A 222 -8.09 -6.06 5.95
N PHE A 223 -6.99 -5.61 6.54
CA PHE A 223 -6.78 -5.66 8.00
C PHE A 223 -7.18 -4.37 8.71
N ARG A 224 -7.02 -3.20 8.07
CA ARG A 224 -7.22 -1.89 8.72
C ARG A 224 -7.93 -0.86 7.85
N SER A 225 -8.59 -1.29 6.76
CA SER A 225 -9.32 -0.42 5.83
C SER A 225 -8.50 0.75 5.24
N SER A 226 -7.18 0.60 5.19
CA SER A 226 -6.23 1.61 4.72
C SER A 226 -5.12 0.96 3.89
N PRO A 227 -4.61 1.59 2.82
CA PRO A 227 -3.50 1.06 2.02
C PRO A 227 -2.17 1.12 2.78
N VAL A 228 -1.08 0.69 2.14
CA VAL A 228 0.27 0.86 2.71
C VAL A 228 0.61 2.35 2.76
N MET A 229 0.98 2.80 3.94
CA MET A 229 1.42 4.15 4.25
C MET A 229 2.95 4.19 4.36
N PRO A 230 3.61 5.33 4.09
CA PRO A 230 5.04 5.47 4.29
C PRO A 230 5.49 5.16 5.73
N SER A 231 4.65 5.50 6.72
CA SER A 231 4.89 5.19 8.14
C SER A 231 4.94 3.68 8.43
N ASP A 232 4.26 2.83 7.64
CA ASP A 232 4.31 1.38 7.82
C ASP A 232 5.69 0.80 7.54
N LEU A 233 6.47 1.44 6.68
CA LEU A 233 7.84 1.02 6.40
C LEU A 233 8.72 1.17 7.64
N LEU A 234 8.42 2.13 8.51
CA LEU A 234 9.10 2.34 9.79
C LEU A 234 8.64 1.31 10.84
N ALA A 235 7.40 0.80 10.73
CA ALA A 235 6.78 -0.15 11.65
C ALA A 235 6.71 -1.60 11.13
N ALA A 236 7.44 -1.93 10.06
CA ALA A 236 7.33 -3.22 9.37
C ALA A 236 7.60 -4.44 10.28
N GLY A 237 8.47 -4.29 11.28
CA GLY A 237 8.74 -5.33 12.28
C GLY A 237 7.51 -5.69 13.11
N THR A 238 6.77 -4.68 13.58
CA THR A 238 5.53 -4.86 14.33
C THR A 238 4.44 -5.48 13.45
N ALA A 239 4.31 -4.99 12.21
CA ALA A 239 3.34 -5.53 11.25
C ALA A 239 3.57 -7.02 10.95
N LEU A 240 4.83 -7.47 10.83
CA LEU A 240 5.16 -8.87 10.61
C LEU A 240 4.81 -9.78 11.80
N GLN A 241 4.94 -9.29 13.04
CA GLN A 241 4.55 -10.05 14.23
C GLN A 241 3.03 -10.25 14.28
N VAL A 242 2.27 -9.23 13.93
CA VAL A 242 0.80 -9.24 13.92
C VAL A 242 0.28 -10.10 12.75
N ALA A 243 0.95 -10.09 11.59
CA ALA A 243 0.56 -10.85 10.40
C ALA A 243 0.49 -12.37 10.60
N GLY A 244 1.26 -12.93 11.54
CA GLY A 244 1.29 -14.38 11.81
C GLY A 244 -0.03 -14.97 12.29
N GLY A 245 -0.95 -14.14 12.82
CA GLY A 245 -2.28 -14.55 13.25
C GLY A 245 -3.35 -14.60 12.16
N TYR A 246 -3.05 -14.09 10.96
CA TYR A 246 -4.05 -13.92 9.90
C TYR A 246 -4.04 -15.06 8.87
N VAL A 247 -5.23 -15.38 8.36
CA VAL A 247 -5.38 -16.30 7.22
C VAL A 247 -5.45 -15.48 5.93
N PHE A 248 -4.41 -15.58 5.11
CA PHE A 248 -4.34 -14.90 3.82
C PHE A 248 -5.16 -15.67 2.77
N GLN A 249 -6.36 -15.18 2.46
CA GLN A 249 -7.15 -15.67 1.34
C GLN A 249 -6.75 -14.99 0.04
N VAL A 250 -6.63 -15.76 -1.03
CA VAL A 250 -6.31 -15.23 -2.36
C VAL A 250 -7.62 -14.99 -3.11
N GLN A 251 -8.00 -13.72 -3.25
CA GLN A 251 -9.12 -13.30 -4.09
C GLN A 251 -8.76 -13.29 -5.58
N GLU A 252 -9.76 -13.10 -6.43
CA GLU A 252 -9.62 -13.03 -7.88
C GLU A 252 -8.66 -11.93 -8.36
N SER A 253 -8.78 -10.70 -7.86
CA SER A 253 -7.88 -9.59 -8.21
C SER A 253 -6.42 -9.92 -7.94
N VAL A 254 -6.15 -10.52 -6.77
CA VAL A 254 -4.83 -11.01 -6.35
C VAL A 254 -4.33 -12.11 -7.30
N MET A 255 -5.18 -13.09 -7.61
CA MET A 255 -4.83 -14.18 -8.53
C MET A 255 -4.48 -13.65 -9.92
N GLU A 256 -5.30 -12.76 -10.49
CA GLU A 256 -5.07 -12.16 -11.80
C GLU A 256 -3.76 -11.36 -11.85
N GLY A 257 -3.50 -10.55 -10.82
CA GLY A 257 -2.25 -9.80 -10.70
C GLY A 257 -1.02 -10.71 -10.61
N VAL A 258 -1.07 -11.76 -9.78
CA VAL A 258 0.04 -12.71 -9.63
C VAL A 258 0.26 -13.53 -10.89
N LEU A 259 -0.79 -13.98 -11.58
CA LEU A 259 -0.67 -14.70 -12.84
C LEU A 259 -0.12 -13.80 -13.95
N CYS A 260 -0.55 -12.53 -14.02
CA CYS A 260 0.01 -11.53 -14.93
C CYS A 260 1.49 -11.28 -14.65
N TRP A 261 1.87 -11.13 -13.37
CA TRP A 261 3.26 -11.02 -12.94
C TRP A 261 4.06 -12.25 -13.40
N TYR A 262 3.58 -13.46 -13.08
CA TYR A 262 4.25 -14.71 -13.43
C TYR A 262 4.46 -14.85 -14.94
N ALA A 263 3.43 -14.56 -15.73
CA ALA A 263 3.50 -14.59 -17.20
C ALA A 263 4.54 -13.61 -17.74
N GLY A 264 4.57 -12.37 -17.26
CA GLY A 264 5.56 -11.39 -17.71
C GLY A 264 7.00 -11.76 -17.29
N ILE A 265 7.20 -12.32 -16.09
CA ILE A 265 8.51 -12.84 -15.67
C ILE A 265 8.97 -13.98 -16.59
N VAL A 266 8.08 -14.89 -16.95
CA VAL A 266 8.39 -15.99 -17.87
C VAL A 266 8.68 -15.46 -19.28
N LEU A 267 7.91 -14.50 -19.76
CA LEU A 267 8.14 -13.84 -21.05
C LEU A 267 9.53 -13.20 -21.11
N LEU A 268 10.00 -12.57 -20.02
CA LEU A 268 11.35 -12.02 -19.93
C LEU A 268 12.44 -13.10 -20.06
N TYR A 269 12.18 -14.34 -19.62
CA TYR A 269 13.07 -15.48 -19.90
C TYR A 269 13.03 -15.93 -21.36
N CYS A 270 11.94 -15.69 -22.08
CA CYS A 270 11.83 -16.01 -23.51
C CYS A 270 12.48 -14.93 -24.40
N LEU A 271 12.58 -13.68 -23.94
CA LEU A 271 13.07 -12.58 -24.78
C LEU A 271 14.60 -12.56 -24.95
N PRO A 272 15.13 -12.43 -26.18
CA PRO A 272 16.55 -12.22 -26.41
C PRO A 272 16.97 -10.79 -26.02
N GLU A 273 18.24 -10.66 -25.63
CA GLU A 273 18.87 -9.36 -25.40
C GLU A 273 19.56 -8.90 -26.68
N LYS A 274 19.21 -7.70 -27.14
CA LYS A 274 19.94 -7.05 -28.25
C LYS A 274 21.09 -6.26 -27.65
N ARG A 275 22.32 -6.70 -27.88
CA ARG A 275 23.51 -5.90 -27.54
C ARG A 275 23.61 -4.77 -28.56
N ILE A 276 23.26 -3.55 -28.14
CA ILE A 276 23.46 -2.35 -28.94
C ILE A 276 24.89 -1.88 -28.69
N PHE A 277 25.77 -2.07 -29.67
CA PHE A 277 27.14 -1.56 -29.60
C PHE A 277 27.15 -0.11 -30.09
N VAL A 278 27.19 0.84 -29.16
CA VAL A 278 27.25 2.27 -29.51
C VAL A 278 28.72 2.66 -29.70
N LYS A 279 29.11 2.96 -30.94
CA LYS A 279 30.50 3.35 -31.30
C LYS A 279 31.01 4.61 -30.56
N ARG A 280 30.12 5.46 -30.06
CA ARG A 280 30.43 6.70 -29.34
C ARG A 280 29.89 6.64 -27.91
N TRP A 281 30.60 5.97 -27.02
CA TRP A 281 30.20 5.78 -25.62
C TRP A 281 29.93 7.11 -24.89
N GLN A 282 30.63 8.18 -25.26
CA GLN A 282 30.42 9.54 -24.73
C GLN A 282 29.02 10.08 -25.04
N ILE A 283 28.49 9.82 -26.24
CA ILE A 283 27.13 10.22 -26.61
C ILE A 283 26.11 9.39 -25.82
N GLN A 284 26.34 8.08 -25.69
CA GLN A 284 25.46 7.23 -24.89
C GLN A 284 25.46 7.66 -23.42
N ALA A 285 26.61 7.99 -22.86
CA ALA A 285 26.74 8.52 -21.50
C ALA A 285 25.99 9.85 -21.37
N ALA A 286 26.19 10.79 -22.29
CA ALA A 286 25.49 12.08 -22.28
C ALA A 286 23.96 11.92 -22.35
N VAL A 287 23.44 11.07 -23.24
CA VAL A 287 22.00 10.79 -23.35
C VAL A 287 21.47 10.12 -22.08
N THR A 288 22.21 9.17 -21.53
CA THR A 288 21.82 8.48 -20.29
C THR A 288 21.76 9.45 -19.11
N SER A 289 22.78 10.31 -18.96
CA SER A 289 22.81 11.34 -17.93
C SER A 289 21.69 12.36 -18.09
N LEU A 290 21.36 12.75 -19.33
CA LEU A 290 20.25 13.65 -19.61
C LEU A 290 18.90 13.02 -19.21
N VAL A 291 18.67 11.74 -19.57
CA VAL A 291 17.45 11.02 -19.19
C VAL A 291 17.33 10.91 -17.67
N ILE A 292 18.42 10.56 -16.98
CA ILE A 292 18.45 10.51 -15.52
C ILE A 292 18.15 11.89 -14.93
N GLY A 293 18.79 12.95 -15.43
CA GLY A 293 18.59 14.32 -14.95
C GLY A 293 17.15 14.80 -15.09
N ILE A 294 16.51 14.55 -16.26
CA ILE A 294 15.11 14.90 -16.48
C ILE A 294 14.19 14.11 -15.55
N CYS A 295 14.36 12.79 -15.48
CA CYS A 295 13.48 11.94 -14.66
C CYS A 295 13.66 12.20 -13.17
N ALA A 296 14.91 12.32 -12.69
CA ALA A 296 15.20 12.62 -11.29
C ALA A 296 14.75 14.04 -10.91
N GLY A 297 14.93 15.02 -11.82
CA GLY A 297 14.41 16.38 -11.65
C GLY A 297 12.89 16.41 -11.52
N TYR A 298 12.18 15.64 -12.36
CA TYR A 298 10.71 15.49 -12.23
C TYR A 298 10.32 14.83 -10.91
N LEU A 299 10.95 13.71 -10.54
CA LEU A 299 10.66 13.01 -9.28
C LEU A 299 10.91 13.89 -8.04
N TYR A 300 11.91 14.77 -8.09
CA TYR A 300 12.22 15.67 -6.99
C TYR A 300 11.28 16.89 -6.96
N GLY A 301 11.10 17.55 -8.10
CA GLY A 301 10.48 18.88 -8.18
C GLY A 301 9.00 18.92 -8.54
N ALA A 302 8.39 17.81 -8.95
CA ALA A 302 6.98 17.82 -9.33
C ALA A 302 6.07 18.08 -8.11
N ASP A 303 5.19 19.07 -8.25
CA ASP A 303 4.09 19.32 -7.32
C ASP A 303 2.92 18.39 -7.64
N ILE A 304 3.04 17.15 -7.19
CA ILE A 304 2.02 16.11 -7.39
C ILE A 304 0.73 16.44 -6.62
N GLU A 305 0.86 17.11 -5.47
CA GLU A 305 -0.26 17.52 -4.63
C GLU A 305 -1.16 18.50 -5.40
N GLY A 306 -0.59 19.59 -5.92
CA GLY A 306 -1.32 20.58 -6.72
C GLY A 306 -1.81 20.06 -8.08
N GLU A 307 -0.96 19.37 -8.84
CA GLU A 307 -1.28 18.93 -10.22
C GLU A 307 -2.41 17.90 -10.28
N TYR A 308 -2.43 16.97 -9.33
CA TYR A 308 -3.41 15.87 -9.28
C TYR A 308 -4.48 16.07 -8.20
N GLU A 309 -4.60 17.29 -7.67
CA GLU A 309 -5.63 17.67 -6.70
C GLU A 309 -5.62 16.74 -5.47
N LEU A 310 -4.44 16.27 -5.07
CA LEU A 310 -4.24 15.32 -3.97
C LEU A 310 -4.23 16.07 -2.64
N ASP A 311 -5.32 16.78 -2.33
CA ASP A 311 -5.44 17.47 -1.04
C ASP A 311 -5.62 16.44 0.08
N LEU A 312 -4.49 16.04 0.66
CA LEU A 312 -4.39 15.16 1.82
C LEU A 312 -4.29 15.99 3.11
N ARG A 313 -4.61 17.28 3.06
CA ARG A 313 -4.64 18.15 4.22
C ARG A 313 -6.09 18.21 4.70
N TYR A 314 -6.29 17.91 5.98
CA TYR A 314 -7.54 18.11 6.71
C TYR A 314 -8.70 17.12 6.42
N ASP A 315 -9.25 17.03 5.22
CA ASP A 315 -10.50 16.24 4.99
C ASP A 315 -10.26 14.77 4.54
N ASN A 316 -9.17 14.49 3.82
CA ASN A 316 -8.91 13.15 3.25
C ASN A 316 -7.92 12.27 4.04
N GLN A 317 -7.38 12.75 5.16
CA GLN A 317 -6.46 11.96 6.01
C GLN A 317 -7.15 10.72 6.59
N TRP A 318 -8.47 10.80 6.78
CA TRP A 318 -9.30 9.71 7.29
C TRP A 318 -9.85 8.80 6.18
N ASN A 319 -9.70 9.17 4.90
CA ASN A 319 -10.12 8.36 3.75
C ASN A 319 -9.02 8.22 2.68
N ILE A 320 -7.81 7.92 3.12
CA ILE A 320 -6.64 7.68 2.24
C ILE A 320 -6.91 6.56 1.24
N ASN A 321 -7.73 5.59 1.63
CA ASN A 321 -8.13 4.47 0.79
C ASN A 321 -8.88 4.94 -0.47
N ALA A 322 -9.89 5.81 -0.32
CA ALA A 322 -10.59 6.39 -1.46
C ALA A 322 -9.64 7.18 -2.35
N VAL A 323 -8.72 7.95 -1.77
CA VAL A 323 -7.71 8.70 -2.53
C VAL A 323 -6.85 7.77 -3.39
N TYR A 324 -6.35 6.66 -2.83
CA TYR A 324 -5.56 5.69 -3.59
C TYR A 324 -6.40 5.02 -4.69
N GLN A 325 -7.67 4.72 -4.43
CA GLN A 325 -8.55 4.05 -5.40
C GLN A 325 -8.98 4.99 -6.54
N GLU A 326 -9.20 6.27 -6.25
CA GLU A 326 -9.59 7.27 -7.24
C GLU A 326 -8.39 7.79 -8.04
N LYS A 327 -7.33 8.21 -7.33
CA LYS A 327 -6.19 8.96 -7.89
C LYS A 327 -4.96 8.08 -8.13
N GLY A 328 -4.98 6.83 -7.66
CA GLY A 328 -3.96 5.82 -7.87
C GLY A 328 -2.91 5.77 -6.76
N SER A 329 -2.45 4.54 -6.52
CA SER A 329 -1.65 4.19 -5.34
C SER A 329 -0.28 4.86 -5.33
N VAL A 330 0.34 5.07 -6.48
CA VAL A 330 1.72 5.58 -6.57
C VAL A 330 1.77 7.08 -6.31
N LEU A 331 0.82 7.84 -6.85
CA LEU A 331 0.70 9.26 -6.59
C LEU A 331 0.34 9.52 -5.12
N GLY A 332 -0.66 8.80 -4.59
CA GLY A 332 -1.04 8.90 -3.18
C GLY A 332 0.12 8.60 -2.23
N PHE A 333 0.85 7.50 -2.46
CA PHE A 333 2.03 7.14 -1.65
C PHE A 333 3.13 8.19 -1.72
N THR A 334 3.31 8.82 -2.88
CA THR A 334 4.34 9.84 -3.09
C THR A 334 4.04 11.11 -2.31
N VAL A 335 2.80 11.61 -2.34
CA VAL A 335 2.41 12.81 -1.56
C VAL A 335 2.53 12.54 -0.07
N LEU A 336 2.04 11.39 0.41
CA LEU A 336 2.21 11.00 1.80
C LEU A 336 3.68 10.87 2.22
N SER A 337 4.54 10.36 1.33
CA SER A 337 5.97 10.23 1.62
C SER A 337 6.65 11.59 1.78
N LYS A 338 6.25 12.58 0.97
CA LYS A 338 6.74 13.96 1.10
C LYS A 338 6.28 14.60 2.42
N ASN A 339 5.10 14.23 2.90
CA ASN A 339 4.52 14.77 4.13
C ASN A 339 4.97 14.05 5.42
N LEU A 340 5.70 12.93 5.31
CA LEU A 340 6.09 12.10 6.46
C LEU A 340 6.95 12.83 7.51
N GLN A 341 7.78 13.79 7.10
CA GLN A 341 8.67 14.51 8.01
C GLN A 341 8.01 15.70 8.74
N GLY A 342 6.73 15.97 8.50
CA GLY A 342 6.08 17.19 8.97
C GLY A 342 6.68 18.44 8.31
N SER A 343 5.85 19.35 7.83
CA SER A 343 6.37 20.63 7.35
C SER A 343 6.85 21.44 8.54
N LYS A 344 8.12 21.89 8.50
CA LYS A 344 8.65 22.84 9.49
C LYS A 344 7.72 24.07 9.55
N PRO A 345 7.16 24.41 10.73
CA PRO A 345 6.20 25.50 10.82
C PRO A 345 6.88 26.85 10.60
N ASP A 346 6.09 27.82 10.14
CA ASP A 346 6.56 29.18 9.93
C ASP A 346 7.11 29.78 11.24
N GLY A 347 8.23 30.47 11.15
CA GLY A 347 8.91 31.05 12.32
C GLY A 347 9.67 30.05 13.19
N TYR A 348 9.72 28.76 12.84
CA TYR A 348 10.39 27.75 13.66
C TYR A 348 11.92 27.93 13.74
N SER A 349 12.41 27.98 14.99
CA SER A 349 13.80 27.71 15.35
C SER A 349 13.84 26.99 16.70
N THR A 350 14.88 26.18 16.94
CA THR A 350 15.09 25.51 18.24
C THR A 350 15.08 26.51 19.40
N GLY A 351 15.69 27.69 19.22
CA GLY A 351 15.69 28.75 20.23
C GLY A 351 14.31 29.35 20.48
N ARG A 352 13.49 29.56 19.44
CA ARG A 352 12.11 30.03 19.59
C ARG A 352 11.23 29.02 20.33
N ALA A 353 11.35 27.73 20.02
CA ALA A 353 10.61 26.69 20.72
C ALA A 353 10.97 26.65 22.22
N GLN A 354 12.26 26.74 22.55
CA GLN A 354 12.74 26.79 23.93
C GLN A 354 12.26 28.07 24.67
N GLU A 355 12.24 29.22 23.98
CA GLU A 355 11.72 30.46 24.54
C GLU A 355 10.24 30.31 24.93
N ILE A 356 9.40 29.81 24.00
CA ILE A 356 7.97 29.54 24.26
C ILE A 356 7.84 28.61 25.47
N LEU A 357 8.48 27.44 25.44
CA LEU A 357 8.42 26.44 26.51
C LEU A 357 8.83 27.02 27.89
N SER A 358 9.93 27.77 27.93
CA SER A 358 10.43 28.36 29.18
C SER A 358 9.52 29.44 29.77
N GLY A 359 8.74 30.12 28.92
CA GLY A 359 7.81 31.18 29.32
C GLY A 359 6.60 30.69 30.12
N HIS A 360 6.28 29.41 30.05
CA HIS A 360 5.08 28.83 30.67
C HIS A 360 5.37 27.85 31.80
N ARG A 361 6.63 27.71 32.23
CA ARG A 361 7.00 26.79 33.31
C ARG A 361 6.22 27.11 34.59
N ARG A 362 5.46 26.13 35.10
CA ARG A 362 4.72 26.26 36.35
C ARG A 362 5.60 25.86 37.54
N GLN A 363 5.32 26.46 38.69
CA GLN A 363 5.89 25.97 39.95
C GLN A 363 5.16 24.69 40.36
N LYS A 364 5.90 23.76 40.97
CA LYS A 364 5.33 22.51 41.45
C LYS A 364 4.33 22.81 42.58
N ASP A 365 3.08 22.44 42.38
CA ASP A 365 2.10 22.40 43.47
C ASP A 365 2.52 21.30 44.46
N GLU A 366 2.74 21.66 45.72
CA GLU A 366 3.04 20.69 46.77
C GLU A 366 1.77 19.90 47.10
N THR A 367 1.70 18.65 46.63
CA THR A 367 0.70 17.69 47.07
C THR A 367 1.35 16.66 48.00
N ALA A 368 0.65 16.33 49.10
CA ALA A 368 1.12 15.35 50.09
C ALA A 368 0.88 13.90 49.65
N VAL A 369 0.11 13.68 48.57
CA VAL A 369 -0.36 12.37 48.12
C VAL A 369 0.34 12.00 46.83
N THR A 370 0.82 10.76 46.73
CA THR A 370 1.39 10.21 45.48
C THR A 370 0.42 9.16 44.94
N PRO A 371 -0.53 9.55 44.07
CA PRO A 371 -1.55 8.62 43.59
C PRO A 371 -1.01 7.65 42.54
N THR A 372 -1.65 6.48 42.44
CA THR A 372 -1.55 5.64 41.25
C THR A 372 -2.40 6.25 40.14
N ILE A 373 -1.82 6.51 38.98
CA ILE A 373 -2.55 7.00 37.80
C ILE A 373 -2.90 5.81 36.91
N ILE A 374 -4.19 5.65 36.64
CA ILE A 374 -4.70 4.67 35.67
C ILE A 374 -5.33 5.47 34.53
N ALA A 375 -4.88 5.24 33.30
CA ALA A 375 -5.49 5.83 32.10
C ALA A 375 -6.02 4.71 31.21
N ILE A 376 -7.30 4.76 30.88
CA ILE A 376 -8.00 3.78 30.06
C ILE A 376 -8.55 4.52 28.85
N MET A 377 -8.03 4.18 27.68
CA MET A 377 -8.64 4.54 26.40
C MET A 377 -9.53 3.37 26.00
N ASP A 378 -10.84 3.59 25.96
CA ASP A 378 -11.84 2.54 25.70
C ASP A 378 -12.80 3.01 24.62
N GLU A 379 -12.71 2.40 23.44
CA GLU A 379 -13.57 2.62 22.27
C GLU A 379 -15.06 2.42 22.59
N SER A 380 -15.37 1.57 23.58
CA SER A 380 -16.74 1.31 24.02
C SER A 380 -17.23 2.24 25.15
N PHE A 381 -16.38 3.14 25.66
CA PHE A 381 -16.79 4.12 26.66
C PHE A 381 -17.63 5.21 25.99
N SER A 382 -18.92 4.92 25.88
CA SER A 382 -19.94 5.82 25.35
C SER A 382 -20.95 6.15 26.44
N ASP A 383 -21.19 7.43 26.66
CA ASP A 383 -22.23 7.91 27.55
C ASP A 383 -23.52 8.07 26.76
N PHE A 384 -24.30 6.99 26.70
CA PHE A 384 -25.60 6.98 26.02
C PHE A 384 -26.65 7.88 26.70
N ARG A 385 -26.35 8.52 27.84
CA ARG A 385 -27.24 9.53 28.46
C ARG A 385 -27.39 10.77 27.57
N SER A 386 -26.42 11.02 26.69
CA SER A 386 -26.52 12.02 25.62
C SER A 386 -27.61 11.70 24.58
N VAL A 387 -28.03 10.44 24.49
CA VAL A 387 -29.04 9.93 23.54
C VAL A 387 -30.40 9.69 24.24
N GLY A 388 -30.43 9.60 25.57
CA GLY A 388 -31.65 9.55 26.38
C GLY A 388 -31.46 8.90 27.76
N ASP A 389 -32.48 8.99 28.62
CA ASP A 389 -32.48 8.36 29.95
C ASP A 389 -32.68 6.83 29.84
N PHE A 390 -31.84 6.04 30.53
CA PHE A 390 -31.98 4.58 30.64
C PHE A 390 -31.73 4.09 32.07
N GLN A 391 -32.19 2.87 32.37
CA GLN A 391 -31.95 2.19 33.66
C GLN A 391 -31.09 0.94 33.45
N CYS A 392 -30.04 0.80 34.25
CA CYS A 392 -29.22 -0.41 34.30
C CYS A 392 -29.84 -1.46 35.25
N SER A 393 -29.76 -2.74 34.90
CA SER A 393 -30.25 -3.85 35.73
C SER A 393 -29.33 -4.19 36.90
N GLU A 394 -28.05 -3.81 36.84
CA GLU A 394 -27.04 -4.01 37.89
C GLU A 394 -26.17 -2.75 38.04
N GLU A 395 -25.59 -2.54 39.23
CA GLU A 395 -24.68 -1.43 39.51
C GLU A 395 -23.29 -1.71 38.89
N TYR A 396 -23.02 -1.09 37.74
CA TYR A 396 -21.87 -1.38 36.89
C TYR A 396 -20.51 -0.95 37.45
N LEU A 397 -20.47 -0.27 38.61
CA LEU A 397 -19.26 0.20 39.29
C LEU A 397 -19.15 -0.29 40.75
N GLU A 398 -19.80 -1.39 41.12
CA GLU A 398 -19.90 -1.90 42.51
C GLU A 398 -18.53 -2.01 43.25
N ARG A 399 -17.42 -2.26 42.52
CA ARG A 399 -16.07 -2.42 43.10
C ARG A 399 -15.15 -1.20 42.95
N TRP A 400 -15.68 -0.07 42.50
CA TRP A 400 -14.88 1.12 42.17
C TRP A 400 -14.16 1.73 43.38
N HIS A 401 -14.71 1.57 44.57
CA HIS A 401 -14.13 2.02 45.84
C HIS A 401 -13.40 0.90 46.62
N ALA A 402 -13.15 -0.26 46.00
CA ALA A 402 -12.53 -1.39 46.69
C ALA A 402 -11.01 -1.26 46.88
N VAL A 403 -10.42 -0.16 46.40
CA VAL A 403 -8.98 0.12 46.49
C VAL A 403 -8.75 1.22 47.53
N ASP A 404 -8.03 0.88 48.60
CA ASP A 404 -7.70 1.80 49.70
C ASP A 404 -6.56 2.78 49.36
N ASP A 405 -5.72 2.43 48.38
CA ASP A 405 -4.62 3.30 47.93
C ASP A 405 -5.16 4.50 47.11
N PRO A 406 -4.56 5.69 47.22
CA PRO A 406 -4.95 6.84 46.40
C PRO A 406 -4.78 6.57 44.90
N VAL A 407 -5.87 6.71 44.15
CA VAL A 407 -5.96 6.47 42.71
C VAL A 407 -6.57 7.68 42.03
N ILE A 408 -5.98 8.09 40.91
CA ILE A 408 -6.62 8.93 39.91
C ILE A 408 -6.84 8.07 38.65
N LEU A 409 -8.07 8.04 38.19
CA LEU A 409 -8.47 7.35 36.97
C LEU A 409 -8.86 8.36 35.91
N CYS A 410 -8.33 8.17 34.71
CA CYS A 410 -8.82 8.81 33.49
C CYS A 410 -9.42 7.74 32.58
N ILE A 411 -10.69 7.87 32.21
CA ILE A 411 -11.31 7.08 31.16
C ILE A 411 -11.75 8.02 30.05
N PHE A 412 -11.46 7.69 28.79
CA PHE A 412 -11.90 8.45 27.63
C PHE A 412 -12.13 7.54 26.42
N GLY A 413 -13.09 7.90 25.57
CA GLY A 413 -13.27 7.25 24.27
C GLY A 413 -12.16 7.65 23.28
N ASP A 414 -11.85 6.80 22.31
CA ASP A 414 -10.92 7.15 21.22
C ASP A 414 -11.63 7.81 20.03
N HIS A 415 -12.78 7.28 19.63
CA HIS A 415 -13.67 7.85 18.62
C HIS A 415 -15.13 7.36 18.78
N LEU A 416 -16.07 8.02 18.10
CA LEU A 416 -17.44 7.50 18.00
C LEU A 416 -17.49 6.20 17.20
N PRO A 417 -18.44 5.28 17.48
CA PRO A 417 -18.67 4.13 16.62
C PRO A 417 -19.06 4.59 15.21
N ASN A 418 -18.66 3.82 14.19
CA ASN A 418 -18.97 4.16 12.80
C ASN A 418 -20.47 3.95 12.49
N VAL A 419 -21.24 5.02 12.64
CA VAL A 419 -22.70 5.07 12.42
C VAL A 419 -23.13 6.21 11.49
N SER A 420 -22.27 6.58 10.53
CA SER A 420 -22.48 7.71 9.59
C SER A 420 -23.85 7.72 8.93
N ALA A 421 -24.27 6.59 8.35
CA ALA A 421 -25.56 6.47 7.68
C ALA A 421 -26.76 6.75 8.61
N TRP A 422 -26.64 6.41 9.90
CA TRP A 422 -27.66 6.70 10.89
C TRP A 422 -27.63 8.17 11.33
N ILE A 423 -26.45 8.77 11.44
CA ILE A 423 -26.28 10.21 11.73
C ILE A 423 -26.89 11.05 10.60
N GLU A 424 -26.63 10.73 9.33
CA GLU A 424 -27.22 11.43 8.17
C GLU A 424 -28.75 11.36 8.17
N ASP A 425 -29.31 10.19 8.50
CA ASP A 425 -30.76 9.99 8.61
C ASP A 425 -31.37 10.84 9.73
N MET A 426 -30.75 10.86 10.91
CA MET A 426 -31.19 11.72 12.01
C MET A 426 -31.05 13.22 11.73
N ALA A 427 -29.94 13.63 11.09
CA ALA A 427 -29.68 15.02 10.75
C ALA A 427 -30.53 15.51 9.57
N GLY A 428 -31.12 14.59 8.80
CA GLY A 428 -31.90 14.91 7.60
C GLY A 428 -31.06 15.53 6.47
N LYS A 429 -29.73 15.39 6.53
CA LYS A 429 -28.78 15.90 5.54
C LYS A 429 -27.50 15.08 5.56
N ARG A 430 -26.77 15.11 4.45
CA ARG A 430 -25.49 14.40 4.30
C ARG A 430 -24.37 15.06 5.11
N GLU A 431 -23.38 14.28 5.53
CA GLU A 431 -22.23 14.74 6.34
C GLU A 431 -21.40 15.82 5.64
N ASP A 432 -21.30 15.77 4.32
CA ASP A 432 -20.60 16.78 3.52
C ASP A 432 -21.27 18.16 3.55
N MET A 433 -22.52 18.23 4.01
CA MET A 433 -23.29 19.46 4.20
C MET A 433 -23.31 19.95 5.65
N PHE A 434 -22.56 19.30 6.56
CA PHE A 434 -22.49 19.71 7.96
C PHE A 434 -21.67 21.00 8.12
N THR A 435 -22.11 21.89 9.02
CA THR A 435 -21.31 23.03 9.47
C THR A 435 -20.08 22.54 10.24
N LEU A 436 -19.10 23.42 10.47
CA LEU A 436 -17.92 23.08 11.28
C LEU A 436 -18.34 22.53 12.66
N GLU A 437 -19.26 23.23 13.33
CA GLU A 437 -19.79 22.84 14.65
C GLU A 437 -20.48 21.47 14.64
N GLU A 438 -21.27 21.16 13.60
CA GLU A 438 -21.92 19.86 13.46
C GLU A 438 -20.91 18.74 13.19
N LYS A 439 -19.89 19.00 12.37
CA LYS A 439 -18.78 18.07 12.19
C LYS A 439 -18.07 17.82 13.52
N GLN A 440 -17.81 18.84 14.32
CA GLN A 440 -17.12 18.69 15.61
C GLN A 440 -17.88 17.81 16.60
N LYS A 441 -19.22 17.84 16.59
CA LYS A 441 -20.04 16.93 17.40
C LYS A 441 -19.80 15.45 17.06
N MET A 442 -19.42 15.13 15.82
CA MET A 442 -19.05 13.77 15.42
C MET A 442 -17.66 13.32 15.92
N TYR A 443 -16.85 14.26 16.42
CA TYR A 443 -15.52 13.99 16.98
C TYR A 443 -15.50 14.14 18.51
N ALA A 444 -16.68 14.27 19.14
CA ALA A 444 -16.81 14.38 20.59
C ALA A 444 -17.05 13.00 21.21
N VAL A 445 -16.28 12.69 22.26
CA VAL A 445 -16.38 11.46 23.05
C VAL A 445 -16.38 11.82 24.53
N PRO A 446 -17.08 11.05 25.39
CA PRO A 446 -17.07 11.31 26.81
C PRO A 446 -15.68 10.99 27.40
N TYR A 447 -15.36 11.70 28.47
CA TYR A 447 -14.23 11.37 29.34
C TYR A 447 -14.58 11.63 30.80
N MET A 448 -13.82 11.03 31.69
CA MET A 448 -13.93 11.24 33.13
C MET A 448 -12.54 11.17 33.76
N ILE A 449 -12.21 12.19 34.54
CA ILE A 449 -11.08 12.15 35.48
C ILE A 449 -11.65 12.10 36.88
N TRP A 450 -11.34 11.04 37.62
CA TRP A 450 -11.91 10.76 38.92
C TRP A 450 -10.83 10.33 39.92
N ALA A 451 -10.98 10.72 41.18
CA ALA A 451 -10.09 10.31 42.27
C ALA A 451 -10.88 9.61 43.38
N ASN A 452 -10.31 8.56 43.99
CA ASN A 452 -10.92 7.86 45.13
C ASN A 452 -10.63 8.53 46.49
N TYR A 453 -10.05 9.74 46.48
CA TYR A 453 -9.66 10.50 47.66
C TYR A 453 -9.99 11.98 47.47
N ASP A 454 -9.99 12.74 48.56
CA ASP A 454 -10.29 14.17 48.53
C ASP A 454 -9.22 14.95 47.74
N THR A 455 -9.66 15.75 46.79
CA THR A 455 -8.79 16.63 45.98
C THR A 455 -9.16 18.10 46.22
N PRO A 456 -8.25 19.05 46.00
CA PRO A 456 -8.56 20.47 46.09
C PRO A 456 -9.38 20.99 44.90
N TYR A 457 -9.72 20.13 43.94
CA TYR A 457 -10.43 20.50 42.71
C TYR A 457 -11.93 20.27 42.87
N GLU A 458 -12.73 21.22 42.36
CA GLU A 458 -14.18 21.08 42.29
C GLU A 458 -14.59 20.19 41.12
N SER A 459 -15.64 19.38 41.33
CA SER A 459 -16.28 18.62 40.25
C SER A 459 -16.90 19.58 39.24
N ARG A 460 -16.55 19.44 37.96
CA ARG A 460 -17.05 20.28 36.88
C ARG A 460 -17.12 19.48 35.57
N GLU A 461 -18.12 19.79 34.77
CA GLU A 461 -18.17 19.37 33.36
C GLU A 461 -17.45 20.42 32.52
N MET A 462 -16.62 19.96 31.58
CA MET A 462 -15.93 20.84 30.65
C MET A 462 -15.50 20.10 29.39
N ASP A 463 -15.51 20.81 28.28
CA ASP A 463 -14.94 20.32 27.03
C ASP A 463 -13.42 20.42 27.07
N THR A 464 -12.74 19.42 26.52
CA THR A 464 -11.30 19.44 26.32
C THR A 464 -10.92 18.54 25.15
N SER A 465 -9.63 18.29 24.96
CA SER A 465 -9.10 17.48 23.88
C SER A 465 -8.00 16.55 24.37
N ALA A 466 -7.80 15.43 23.66
CA ALA A 466 -6.88 14.38 24.09
C ALA A 466 -5.44 14.87 24.28
N ASN A 467 -5.03 15.92 23.57
CA ASN A 467 -3.71 16.56 23.73
C ASN A 467 -3.51 17.17 25.12
N TYR A 468 -4.57 17.58 25.83
CA TYR A 468 -4.47 18.18 27.17
C TYR A 468 -4.57 17.15 28.31
N LEU A 469 -5.23 16.00 28.09
CA LEU A 469 -5.55 15.03 29.15
C LEU A 469 -4.33 14.57 29.95
N GLY A 470 -3.20 14.29 29.29
CA GLY A 470 -1.97 13.88 29.96
C GLY A 470 -1.41 14.97 30.89
N ALA A 471 -1.43 16.22 30.44
CA ALA A 471 -0.99 17.35 31.24
C ALA A 471 -1.94 17.62 32.42
N MET A 472 -3.25 17.53 32.20
CA MET A 472 -4.27 17.66 33.24
C MET A 472 -4.09 16.59 34.33
N LEU A 473 -3.84 15.34 33.96
CA LEU A 473 -3.60 14.26 34.91
C LEU A 473 -2.38 14.49 35.79
N LEU A 474 -1.27 14.95 35.21
CA LEU A 474 -0.08 15.30 35.98
C LEU A 474 -0.38 16.43 36.97
N ALA A 475 -1.10 17.47 36.53
CA ALA A 475 -1.50 18.58 37.39
C ALA A 475 -2.42 18.11 38.53
N TYR A 476 -3.46 17.32 38.24
CA TYR A 476 -4.39 16.81 39.24
C TYR A 476 -3.74 15.83 40.23
N ALA A 477 -2.73 15.09 39.78
CA ALA A 477 -1.90 14.25 40.64
C ALA A 477 -0.87 15.04 41.45
N GLY A 478 -0.74 16.35 41.23
CA GLY A 478 0.31 17.19 41.83
C GLY A 478 1.73 16.76 41.44
N ILE A 479 1.87 16.11 40.29
CA ILE A 479 3.15 15.73 39.71
C ILE A 479 3.66 16.90 38.90
N GLN A 480 4.94 17.24 39.09
CA GLN A 480 5.55 18.29 38.30
C GLN A 480 5.57 17.91 36.81
N GLY A 481 4.97 18.76 35.99
CA GLY A 481 4.98 18.62 34.54
C GLY A 481 6.36 18.89 33.93
N THR A 482 6.44 18.70 32.62
CA THR A 482 7.49 19.26 31.77
C THR A 482 7.10 20.65 31.29
N ASP A 483 8.07 21.40 30.74
CA ASP A 483 7.80 22.69 30.10
C ASP A 483 6.73 22.56 28.99
N TYR A 484 6.66 21.41 28.31
CA TYR A 484 5.62 21.11 27.32
C TYR A 484 4.23 20.94 27.92
N THR A 485 4.11 20.12 28.97
CA THR A 485 2.81 19.92 29.63
C THR A 485 2.32 21.19 30.32
N ASP A 486 3.23 22.03 30.79
CA ASP A 486 2.90 23.33 31.37
C ASP A 486 2.42 24.31 30.29
N PHE A 487 3.10 24.37 29.14
CA PHE A 487 2.62 25.09 27.96
C PHE A 487 1.20 24.66 27.57
N LEU A 488 0.94 23.35 27.51
CA LEU A 488 -0.37 22.81 27.17
C LEU A 488 -1.47 23.27 28.13
N LEU A 489 -1.18 23.36 29.42
CA LEU A 489 -2.16 23.78 30.43
C LEU A 489 -2.43 25.28 30.41
N GLU A 490 -1.43 26.10 30.06
CA GLU A 490 -1.65 27.53 29.83
C GLU A 490 -2.43 27.76 28.53
N MET A 491 -2.05 27.07 27.44
CA MET A 491 -2.79 27.10 26.18
C MET A 491 -4.25 26.70 26.38
N GLY A 492 -4.52 25.62 27.13
CA GLY A 492 -5.88 25.12 27.36
C GLY A 492 -6.83 26.10 28.05
N LYS A 493 -6.33 27.18 28.67
CA LYS A 493 -7.17 28.27 29.22
C LYS A 493 -7.73 29.17 28.13
N GLU A 494 -6.94 29.40 27.07
CA GLU A 494 -7.27 30.27 25.94
C GLU A 494 -7.86 29.46 24.77
N VAL A 495 -7.48 28.18 24.66
CA VAL A 495 -7.90 27.25 23.62
C VAL A 495 -8.34 25.92 24.27
N PRO A 496 -9.53 25.86 24.89
CA PRO A 496 -9.98 24.68 25.64
C PRO A 496 -10.09 23.40 24.78
N VAL A 497 -10.48 23.55 23.51
CA VAL A 497 -10.67 22.43 22.58
C VAL A 497 -9.83 22.63 21.34
N TYR A 498 -9.10 21.60 20.92
CA TYR A 498 -8.21 21.60 19.77
C TYR A 498 -8.23 20.24 19.08
N ASN A 499 -8.48 20.20 17.77
CA ASN A 499 -8.43 18.95 17.00
C ASN A 499 -7.92 19.17 15.57
N ALA A 500 -8.09 18.16 14.71
CA ALA A 500 -7.61 18.21 13.33
C ALA A 500 -8.32 19.26 12.44
N PHE A 501 -9.52 19.71 12.81
CA PHE A 501 -10.36 20.60 11.98
C PHE A 501 -10.35 22.05 12.45
N GLY A 502 -10.06 22.27 13.73
CA GLY A 502 -10.07 23.62 14.28
C GLY A 502 -9.90 23.63 15.79
N TYR A 503 -10.31 24.75 16.37
CA TYR A 503 -10.21 25.00 17.80
C TYR A 503 -11.43 25.76 18.31
N GLN A 504 -11.68 25.66 19.60
CA GLN A 504 -12.74 26.40 20.29
C GLN A 504 -12.12 27.40 21.26
N THR A 505 -12.66 28.61 21.32
CA THR A 505 -12.33 29.63 22.32
C THR A 505 -13.16 29.46 23.60
N PRO A 506 -12.81 30.12 24.73
CA PRO A 506 -13.48 29.90 26.02
C PRO A 506 -14.96 30.31 26.07
N ASP A 507 -15.41 31.11 25.11
CA ASP A 507 -16.80 31.49 24.90
C ASP A 507 -17.63 30.43 24.13
N GLY A 508 -17.00 29.32 23.72
CA GLY A 508 -17.64 28.21 23.03
C GLY A 508 -17.66 28.32 21.51
N ASN A 509 -17.08 29.38 20.94
CA ASN A 509 -17.07 29.60 19.49
C ASN A 509 -16.00 28.74 18.79
N TRP A 510 -16.38 28.13 17.67
CA TRP A 510 -15.50 27.31 16.85
C TRP A 510 -14.87 28.13 15.73
N HIS A 511 -13.57 27.94 15.55
CA HIS A 511 -12.76 28.59 14.52
C HIS A 511 -11.97 27.57 13.73
N SER A 512 -11.91 27.78 12.42
CA SER A 512 -10.97 27.05 11.55
C SER A 512 -9.55 27.58 11.71
N PHE A 513 -8.56 26.80 11.28
CA PHE A 513 -7.16 27.22 11.33
C PHE A 513 -6.76 28.32 10.34
N ASP A 514 -7.65 28.66 9.40
CA ASP A 514 -7.44 29.73 8.42
C ASP A 514 -7.92 31.11 8.94
N GLU A 515 -8.65 31.12 10.06
CA GLU A 515 -9.13 32.33 10.70
C GLU A 515 -8.06 32.92 11.64
N GLU A 516 -7.87 34.24 11.54
CA GLU A 516 -7.08 34.99 12.52
C GLU A 516 -7.98 35.46 13.68
N THR A 517 -7.67 35.00 14.88
CA THR A 517 -8.37 35.32 16.13
C THR A 517 -7.38 35.86 17.17
N GLU A 518 -7.91 36.24 18.34
CA GLU A 518 -7.09 36.66 19.48
C GLU A 518 -6.19 35.56 20.04
N VAL A 519 -6.48 34.28 19.75
CA VAL A 519 -5.69 33.13 20.19
C VAL A 519 -4.81 32.54 19.09
N SER A 520 -4.77 33.13 17.89
CA SER A 520 -3.95 32.65 16.77
C SER A 520 -2.47 32.44 17.12
N ASP A 521 -1.91 33.28 17.99
CA ASP A 521 -0.52 33.15 18.43
C ASP A 521 -0.30 31.85 19.23
N TRP A 522 -1.27 31.44 20.05
CA TRP A 522 -1.23 30.14 20.74
C TRP A 522 -1.23 28.98 19.75
N ILE A 523 -2.02 29.07 18.68
CA ILE A 523 -2.07 28.04 17.63
C ILE A 523 -0.73 27.95 16.89
N ARG A 524 -0.12 29.09 16.57
CA ARG A 524 1.21 29.16 15.94
C ARG A 524 2.31 28.61 16.85
N ASP A 525 2.33 29.05 18.10
CA ASP A 525 3.31 28.60 19.09
C ASP A 525 3.15 27.11 19.39
N TYR A 526 1.93 26.59 19.45
CA TYR A 526 1.70 25.15 19.63
C TYR A 526 2.26 24.32 18.47
N ARG A 527 2.08 24.76 17.22
CA ARG A 527 2.69 24.10 16.04
C ARG A 527 4.22 24.08 16.14
N ILE A 528 4.84 25.19 16.56
CA ILE A 528 6.29 25.29 16.76
C ILE A 528 6.77 24.29 17.80
N VAL A 529 6.11 24.25 18.96
CA VAL A 529 6.50 23.38 20.07
C VAL A 529 6.23 21.91 19.74
N GLN A 530 5.12 21.58 19.08
CA GLN A 530 4.83 20.23 18.62
C GLN A 530 5.92 19.73 17.66
N TYR A 531 6.34 20.56 16.71
CA TYR A 531 7.42 20.20 15.80
C TYR A 531 8.75 19.97 16.55
N TYR A 532 9.08 20.84 17.51
CA TYR A 532 10.28 20.70 18.33
C TYR A 532 10.31 19.38 19.10
N GLU A 533 9.19 19.05 19.76
CA GLU A 533 9.05 17.86 20.60
C GLU A 533 9.06 16.55 19.79
N MET A 534 8.58 16.57 18.55
CA MET A 534 8.46 15.38 17.69
C MET A 534 9.66 15.14 16.76
N PHE A 535 10.31 16.21 16.26
CA PHE A 535 11.24 16.12 15.13
C PHE A 535 12.61 16.77 15.35
N ASP A 536 12.82 17.58 16.38
CA ASP A 536 14.13 18.23 16.59
C ASP A 536 15.10 17.33 17.36
N ASP A 537 16.10 16.81 16.64
CA ASP A 537 17.18 15.99 17.21
C ASP A 537 18.05 16.73 18.25
N LYS A 538 17.90 18.06 18.39
CA LYS A 538 18.66 18.90 19.35
C LYS A 538 17.93 19.11 20.68
N LYS A 539 16.86 18.37 20.94
CA LYS A 539 16.08 18.44 22.19
C LYS A 539 16.91 18.16 23.44
#